data_AF-A0A7C4WGC4-F1
#
_entry.id   AF-A0A7C4WGC4-F1
#
_cell.length_a   1.000
_cell.length_b   1.000
_cell.length_c   1.000
_cell.angle_alpha   90.00
_cell.angle_beta   90.00
_cell.angle_gamma   90.00
#
_symmetry.space_group_name_H-M   'P 1'
#
loop_
_entity.id
_entity.type
_entity.pdbx_description
1 polymer ?
#
loop_
_entity_poly.entity_id
_entity_poly.type
_entity_poly.pdbx_seq_one_letter_code
_entity_poly.pdbx_strand_id
1 'polypeptide(L)' 'MVKEVKDLRQKSNEELLDELDRLRAELILLRSRTSGAGMEKTALIRNTRKRIARILTILKERGIDL' A
#
# COMPACT_ATOMS: atom_id res chain seq x y z
N MET A 1 9.46 7.65 7.03
CA MET A 1 9.25 7.45 5.57
C MET A 1 10.42 6.75 4.88
N VAL A 2 11.68 7.12 5.16
CA VAL A 2 12.86 6.48 4.54
C VAL A 2 13.05 5.00 4.90
N LYS A 3 12.73 4.61 6.16
CA LYS A 3 12.85 3.22 6.62
C LYS A 3 11.92 2.25 5.88
N GLU A 4 10.63 2.62 5.79
CA GLU A 4 9.59 1.82 5.11
C GLU A 4 9.95 1.48 3.66
N VAL A 5 10.51 2.42 2.90
CA VAL A 5 10.90 2.17 1.50
C VAL A 5 12.09 1.21 1.41
N LYS A 6 13.06 1.32 2.33
CA LYS A 6 14.20 0.40 2.39
C LYS A 6 13.72 -1.03 2.69
N ASP A 7 12.81 -1.17 3.64
CA ASP A 7 12.23 -2.45 4.03
C ASP A 7 11.46 -3.08 2.85
N LEU A 8 10.66 -2.29 2.12
CA LEU A 8 9.95 -2.76 0.92
C LEU A 8 10.92 -3.21 -0.20
N ARG A 9 12.07 -2.54 -0.36
CA ARG A 9 13.09 -2.95 -1.35
C ARG A 9 13.82 -4.24 -1.00
N GLN A 10 13.80 -4.67 0.27
CA GLN A 10 14.39 -5.94 0.70
C GLN A 10 13.47 -7.15 0.46
N LYS A 11 12.16 -6.91 0.29
CA LYS A 11 11.19 -7.96 -0.01
C LYS A 11 11.35 -8.53 -1.42
N SER A 12 10.98 -9.79 -1.59
CA SER A 12 10.87 -10.44 -2.89
C SER A 12 9.74 -9.83 -3.73
N ASN A 13 9.70 -10.13 -5.02
CA ASN A 13 8.63 -9.66 -5.91
C ASN A 13 7.28 -10.25 -5.51
N GLU A 14 7.24 -11.54 -5.18
CA GLU A 14 6.03 -12.26 -4.74
C GLU A 14 5.49 -11.66 -3.43
N GLU A 15 6.37 -11.39 -2.46
CA GLU A 15 5.96 -10.75 -1.19
C GLU A 15 5.37 -9.35 -1.40
N LEU A 16 5.91 -8.60 -2.38
CA LEU A 16 5.38 -7.28 -2.74
C LEU A 16 4.03 -7.37 -3.44
N LEU A 17 3.82 -8.37 -4.29
CA LEU A 17 2.53 -8.63 -4.94
C LEU A 17 1.46 -9.04 -3.92
N ASP A 18 1.78 -9.97 -3.03
CA ASP A 18 0.89 -10.40 -1.97
C ASP A 18 0.53 -9.24 -1.02
N GLU A 19 1.49 -8.37 -0.74
CA GLU A 19 1.24 -7.19 0.08
C GLU A 19 0.40 -6.13 -0.65
N LEU A 20 0.61 -5.96 -1.96
CA LEU A 20 -0.20 -5.08 -2.80
C LEU A 20 -1.68 -5.48 -2.76
N ASP A 21 -1.97 -6.77 -2.92
CA ASP A 21 -3.34 -7.28 -2.92
C ASP A 21 -4.01 -7.14 -1.55
N ARG A 22 -3.26 -7.44 -0.48
CA ARG A 22 -3.73 -7.21 0.90
C ARG A 22 -4.08 -5.74 1.16
N LEU A 23 -3.21 -4.81 0.74
CA LEU A 23 -3.44 -3.38 0.92
C LEU A 23 -4.61 -2.85 0.08
N ARG A 24 -4.82 -3.40 -1.12
CA ARG A 24 -5.99 -3.07 -1.96
C ARG A 24 -7.30 -3.52 -1.29
N ALA A 25 -7.34 -4.73 -0.75
CA ALA A 25 -8.50 -5.23 -0.02
C ALA A 25 -8.76 -4.39 1.25
N GLU A 26 -7.72 -4.07 2.02
CA GLU A 26 -7.81 -3.21 3.19
C GLU A 26 -8.36 -1.81 2.83
N LEU A 27 -7.90 -1.22 1.72
CA LEU A 27 -8.38 0.07 1.26
C LEU A 27 -9.89 0.06 0.96
N ILE A 28 -10.41 -1.03 0.37
CA ILE A 28 -11.85 -1.19 0.12
C ILE A 28 -12.62 -1.24 1.44
N LEU A 29 -12.14 -2.02 2.40
CA LEU A 29 -12.74 -2.12 3.74
C LEU A 29 -12.71 -0.80 4.50
N LEU A 30 -11.61 -0.03 4.39
CA LEU A 30 -11.51 1.29 5.00
C LEU A 30 -12.51 2.26 4.38
N ARG A 31 -12.63 2.26 3.04
CA ARG A 31 -13.59 3.11 2.33
C ARG A 31 -15.04 2.77 2.67
N SER A 32 -15.41 1.49 2.76
CA SER A 32 -16.77 1.08 3.11
C SER A 32 -17.16 1.45 4.55
N ARG A 33 -16.17 1.57 5.45
CA ARG A 33 -16.35 1.97 6.86
C ARG A 33 -16.23 3.47 7.10
N THR A 34 -16.08 4.29 6.05
CA THR A 34 -15.86 5.75 6.16
C THR A 34 -17.17 6.55 6.27
N SER A 35 -18.33 5.92 6.17
CA SER A 35 -19.66 6.56 6.20
C SER A 35 -20.00 7.33 7.49
N GLY A 36 -19.14 7.35 8.52
CA GLY A 36 -19.39 8.12 9.74
C GLY A 36 -18.21 8.29 10.70
N ALA A 37 -16.95 8.20 10.25
CA ALA A 37 -15.83 8.10 11.19
C ALA A 37 -14.60 8.95 10.81
N GLY A 38 -14.56 10.18 11.33
CA GLY A 38 -13.37 10.88 11.84
C GLY A 38 -12.16 11.17 10.94
N MET A 39 -11.31 12.09 11.40
CA MET A 39 -10.04 12.46 10.72
C MET A 39 -9.00 11.32 10.74
N GLU A 40 -9.01 10.46 11.75
CA GLU A 40 -8.04 9.35 11.89
C GLU A 40 -8.12 8.34 10.74
N LYS A 41 -9.33 7.96 10.31
CA LYS A 41 -9.50 7.04 9.17
C LYS A 41 -9.04 7.66 7.86
N THR A 42 -9.19 8.98 7.72
CA THR A 42 -8.69 9.72 6.55
C THR A 42 -7.16 9.66 6.46
N ALA A 43 -6.47 9.76 7.60
CA ALA A 43 -5.01 9.61 7.64
C ALA A 43 -4.59 8.17 7.28
N LEU A 44 -5.30 7.16 7.78
CA LEU A 44 -5.03 5.76 7.48
C LEU A 44 -5.20 5.46 5.98
N ILE A 45 -6.32 5.87 5.38
CA ILE A 45 -6.57 5.74 3.93
C ILE A 45 -5.44 6.38 3.11
N ARG A 46 -5.00 7.59 3.51
CA ARG A 46 -3.90 8.29 2.83
C ARG A 46 -2.59 7.50 2.93
N ASN A 47 -2.29 6.92 4.09
CA ASN A 47 -1.08 6.13 4.30
C ASN A 47 -1.11 4.82 3.50
N THR A 48 -2.24 4.10 3.51
CA THR A 48 -2.44 2.88 2.71
C THR A 48 -2.25 3.16 1.22
N ARG A 49 -2.84 4.25 0.69
CA ARG A 49 -2.65 4.67 -0.71
C ARG A 49 -1.19 4.96 -1.05
N LYS A 50 -0.46 5.64 -0.16
CA LYS A 50 0.97 5.92 -0.36
C LYS A 50 1.82 4.65 -0.35
N ARG A 51 1.50 3.69 0.52
CA ARG A 51 2.20 2.39 0.58
C ARG A 51 1.98 1.59 -0.70
N ILE A 52 0.74 1.51 -1.18
CA ILE A 52 0.41 0.91 -2.49
C ILE A 52 1.25 1.54 -3.61
N ALA A 53 1.26 2.88 -3.69
CA ALA A 53 2.01 3.58 -4.73
C ALA A 53 3.52 3.25 -4.70
N ARG A 54 4.13 3.17 -3.51
CA ARG A 54 5.55 2.81 -3.37
C ARG A 54 5.84 1.39 -3.83
N ILE A 55 4.98 0.43 -3.50
CA ILE A 55 5.11 -0.96 -3.94
C ILE A 55 5.03 -1.02 -5.47
N LEU A 56 4.05 -0.35 -6.07
CA LEU A 56 3.91 -0.27 -7.53
C LEU A 56 5.16 0.35 -8.18
N THR A 57 5.71 1.43 -7.60
CA THR A 57 6.95 2.03 -8.10
C THR A 57 8.13 1.06 -8.05
N ILE A 58 8.32 0.34 -6.94
CA ILE A 58 9.40 -0.65 -6.81
C ILE A 58 9.22 -1.79 -7.82
N LEU A 59 8.00 -2.31 -7.98
CA LEU A 59 7.72 -3.37 -8.94
C LEU A 59 7.99 -2.90 -10.38
N LYS A 60 7.61 -1.67 -10.72
CA LYS A 60 7.92 -1.07 -12.02
C LYS A 60 9.42 -0.87 -12.23
N GLU A 61 10.15 -0.38 -11.22
CA GLU A 61 11.61 -0.27 -11.25
C GLU A 61 12.30 -1.62 -11.44
N ARG A 62 11.69 -2.71 -10.94
CA ARG A 62 12.16 -4.09 -11.12
C ARG A 62 11.73 -4.72 -12.46
N GLY A 63 11.03 -3.98 -13.32
CA GLY A 63 10.60 -4.45 -14.63
C GLY A 63 9.36 -5.35 -14.62
N ILE A 64 8.60 -5.39 -13.52
CA ILE A 64 7.32 -6.10 -13.45
C ILE A 64 6.25 -5.15 -13.98
N ASP A 65 5.55 -5.57 -15.05
CA ASP A 65 4.31 -4.95 -15.48
C ASP A 65 3.13 -5.63 -14.78
N LEU A 66 2.19 -4.79 -14.31
CA LEU A 66 1.07 -5.14 -13.44
C LEU A 66 -0.27 -4.81 -14.08
#